data_AF-A0A258X6B3-F1
#
_entry.id   AF-A0A258X6B3-F1
#
_cell.length_a   1.000
_cell.length_b   1.000
_cell.length_c   1.000
_cell.angle_alpha   90.00
_cell.angle_beta   90.00
_cell.angle_gamma   90.00
#
_symmetry.space_group_name_H-M   'P 1'
#
loop_
_entity.id
_entity.type
_entity.pdbx_description
1 polymer ?
#
loop_
_entity_poly.entity_id
_entity_poly.type
_entity_poly.pdbx_seq_one_letter_code
_entity_poly.pdbx_strand_id
1 'polypeptide(L)' 'MRSYAMTGTSYGARVACSCRYAGGRTLSDCAKDFEPGMELVSLSEDASAKSVTARFALMFSQTATYKEGWGCVLEPWD' A
#
# COMPACT_ATOMS: atom_id res chain seq x y z
N MET A 1 19.31 3.88 0.44
CA MET A 1 18.45 2.71 0.16
C MET A 1 17.22 2.66 1.07
N ARG A 2 17.37 2.75 2.42
CA ARG A 2 16.24 2.80 3.37
C ARG A 2 15.15 3.81 3.00
N SER A 3 15.51 5.06 2.72
CA SER A 3 14.52 6.11 2.40
C SER A 3 13.71 5.77 1.14
N TYR A 4 14.35 5.27 0.07
CA TYR A 4 13.65 4.87 -1.16
C TYR A 4 12.72 3.68 -0.91
N ALA A 5 13.15 2.68 -0.16
CA ALA A 5 12.30 1.53 0.17
C ALA A 5 11.08 1.97 1.00
N MET A 6 11.27 2.86 1.99
CA MET A 6 10.18 3.43 2.77
C MET A 6 9.22 4.26 1.94
N THR A 7 9.73 5.08 1.01
CA THR A 7 8.90 5.83 0.06
C THR A 7 8.09 4.89 -0.83
N GLY A 8 8.73 3.86 -1.39
CA GLY A 8 8.08 2.88 -2.25
C GLY A 8 6.98 2.10 -1.52
N THR A 9 7.22 1.65 -0.29
CA THR A 9 6.18 0.98 0.51
C THR A 9 5.08 1.94 0.94
N SER A 10 5.41 3.19 1.30
CA SER A 10 4.39 4.19 1.68
C SER A 10 3.47 4.51 0.50
N TYR A 11 4.05 4.75 -0.67
CA TYR A 11 3.31 4.99 -1.90
C TYR A 11 2.47 3.76 -2.27
N GLY A 12 3.10 2.58 -2.32
CA GLY A 12 2.44 1.33 -2.67
C GLY A 12 1.24 1.01 -1.76
N ALA A 13 1.39 1.17 -0.44
CA ALA A 13 0.31 0.92 0.51
C ALA A 13 -0.87 1.88 0.28
N ARG A 14 -0.59 3.18 0.12
CA ARG A 14 -1.64 4.19 -0.06
C ARG A 14 -2.38 4.05 -1.38
N VAL A 15 -1.65 3.82 -2.48
CA VAL A 15 -2.23 3.64 -3.82
C VAL A 15 -3.05 2.36 -3.86
N ALA A 16 -2.51 1.24 -3.39
CA ALA A 16 -3.22 -0.03 -3.40
C ALA A 16 -4.47 0.00 -2.51
N CYS A 17 -4.39 0.60 -1.31
CA CYS A 17 -5.56 0.81 -0.45
C CYS A 17 -6.63 1.64 -1.18
N SER A 18 -6.24 2.74 -1.84
CA SER A 18 -7.20 3.61 -2.53
C SER A 18 -7.84 2.90 -3.71
N CYS A 19 -7.05 2.20 -4.52
CA CYS A 19 -7.52 1.35 -5.60
C CYS A 19 -8.54 0.31 -5.12
N ARG A 20 -8.25 -0.36 -4.00
CA ARG A 20 -9.05 -1.45 -3.45
C ARG A 20 -10.37 -0.98 -2.81
N TYR A 21 -10.31 0.03 -1.93
CA TYR A 21 -11.44 0.43 -1.11
C TYR A 21 -12.19 1.65 -1.62
N ALA A 22 -11.50 2.62 -2.22
CA ALA A 22 -12.16 3.76 -2.86
C ALA A 22 -12.52 3.44 -4.32
N GLY A 23 -11.66 2.70 -5.03
CA GLY A 23 -11.87 2.33 -6.44
C GLY A 23 -12.63 1.03 -6.67
N GLY A 24 -12.85 0.21 -5.62
CA GLY A 24 -13.61 -1.04 -5.72
C GLY A 24 -12.97 -2.14 -6.56
N ARG A 25 -11.68 -2.02 -6.89
CA ARG A 25 -10.93 -3.03 -7.69
C ARG A 25 -10.38 -4.14 -6.79
N THR A 26 -9.98 -5.26 -7.39
CA THR A 26 -9.27 -6.32 -6.66
C THR A 26 -7.84 -5.89 -6.34
N LEU A 27 -7.27 -6.37 -5.22
CA LEU A 27 -5.90 -6.03 -4.85
C LEU A 27 -4.87 -6.43 -5.92
N SER A 28 -5.12 -7.55 -6.61
CA SER A 28 -4.28 -8.01 -7.73
C SER A 28 -4.27 -7.05 -8.92
N ASP A 29 -5.35 -6.32 -9.16
CA ASP A 29 -5.40 -5.31 -10.21
C ASP A 29 -4.65 -4.03 -9.80
N CYS A 30 -4.71 -3.67 -8.51
CA CYS A 30 -4.02 -2.50 -7.96
C CYS A 30 -2.50 -2.53 -8.12
N ALA A 31 -1.88 -3.72 -8.18
CA ALA A 31 -0.43 -3.84 -8.39
C ALA A 31 0.01 -3.29 -9.77
N LYS A 32 -0.91 -3.16 -10.73
CA LYS A 32 -0.64 -2.57 -12.05
C LYS A 32 -0.47 -1.06 -12.02
N ASP A 33 -0.91 -0.40 -10.94
CA ASP A 33 -0.77 1.05 -10.78
C ASP A 33 0.63 1.46 -10.28
N PHE A 34 1.53 0.49 -10.07
CA PHE A 34 2.87 0.75 -9.57
C PHE A 34 3.80 1.31 -10.65
N GLU A 35 4.72 2.18 -10.21
CA GLU A 35 5.73 2.77 -11.08
C GLU A 35 6.87 1.78 -11.37
N PRO A 36 7.60 1.94 -12.50
CA PRO A 36 8.84 1.20 -12.75
C PRO A 36 9.80 1.30 -11.54
N GLY A 37 10.39 0.17 -11.13
CA GLY A 37 11.24 0.10 -9.93
C GLY A 37 10.51 -0.37 -8.66
N MET A 38 9.20 -0.60 -8.71
CA MET A 38 8.40 -1.15 -7.60
C MET A 38 8.13 -2.66 -7.71
N GLU A 39 8.83 -3.37 -8.59
CA GLU A 39 8.58 -4.79 -8.90
C GLU A 39 8.80 -5.71 -7.68
N LEU A 40 9.58 -5.25 -6.70
CA LEU A 40 9.86 -5.96 -5.44
C LEU A 40 8.89 -5.61 -4.30
N VAL A 41 7.89 -4.76 -4.56
CA VAL A 41 6.85 -4.41 -3.59
C VAL A 41 5.72 -5.44 -3.67
N SER A 42 5.50 -6.18 -2.59
CA SER A 42 4.34 -7.06 -2.44
C SER A 42 3.24 -6.40 -1.61
N LEU A 43 2.00 -6.83 -1.84
CA LEU A 43 0.80 -6.32 -1.17
C LEU A 43 0.11 -7.42 -0.36
N SER A 44 -0.44 -7.03 0.79
CA SER A 44 -1.30 -7.87 1.63
C SER A 44 -2.49 -7.04 2.11
N GLU A 45 -3.67 -7.64 2.14
CA GLU A 45 -4.93 -7.01 2.57
C GLU A 45 -5.42 -7.59 3.89
N ASP A 46 -5.87 -6.72 4.79
CA ASP A 46 -6.77 -7.06 5.90
C ASP A 46 -8.14 -6.43 5.62
N ALA A 47 -9.07 -7.26 5.13
CA ALA A 47 -10.40 -6.81 4.75
C ALA A 47 -11.27 -6.40 5.95
N SER A 48 -11.00 -6.94 7.15
CA SER A 48 -11.73 -6.61 8.37
C SER A 48 -11.35 -5.23 8.88
N ALA A 49 -10.05 -4.91 8.87
CA ALA A 49 -9.53 -3.60 9.21
C ALA A 49 -9.66 -2.57 8.06
N LYS A 50 -9.98 -3.03 6.85
CA LYS A 50 -9.92 -2.26 5.60
C LYS A 50 -8.55 -1.62 5.38
N SER A 51 -7.49 -2.41 5.53
CA SER A 51 -6.11 -1.96 5.40
C SER A 51 -5.33 -2.76 4.36
N VAL A 52 -4.31 -2.13 3.79
CA VAL A 52 -3.37 -2.74 2.86
C VAL A 52 -1.95 -2.45 3.33
N THR A 53 -1.15 -3.50 3.44
CA THR A 53 0.27 -3.43 3.75
C THR A 53 1.09 -3.66 2.48
N ALA A 54 1.99 -2.74 2.17
CA ALA A 54 3.00 -2.90 1.14
C ALA A 54 4.34 -3.26 1.79
N ARG A 55 5.07 -4.21 1.21
CA ARG A 55 6.35 -4.69 1.74
C ARG A 55 7.39 -4.77 0.63
N PHE A 56 8.54 -4.13 0.85
CA PHE A 56 9.67 -4.16 -0.08
C PHE A 56 10.66 -5.23 0.35
N ALA A 57 10.84 -6.25 -0.49
CA ALA A 57 11.84 -7.31 -0.34
C ALA A 57 11.97 -7.85 1.11
N LEU A 58 10.84 -7.97 1.81
CA LEU A 58 10.73 -8.42 3.21
C LEU A 58 11.44 -7.55 4.28
N MET A 59 12.02 -6.41 3.91
CA MET A 59 12.77 -5.56 4.85
C MET A 59 11.96 -4.39 5.39
N PHE A 60 11.27 -3.65 4.50
CA PHE A 60 10.53 -2.45 4.84
C PHE A 60 9.05 -2.68 4.55
N SER A 61 8.18 -2.16 5.40
CA SER A 61 6.74 -2.22 5.19
C SER A 61 6.04 -0.97 5.65
N GLN A 62 4.92 -0.69 5.01
CA GLN A 62 4.00 0.38 5.37
C GLN A 62 2.58 -0.10 5.17
N THR A 63 1.68 0.39 6.03
CA THR A 63 0.26 0.05 5.99
C THR A 63 -0.54 1.32 5.77
N ALA A 64 -1.56 1.23 4.91
CA ALA A 64 -2.58 2.25 4.76
C ALA A 64 -3.94 1.66 5.13
N THR A 65 -4.70 2.40 5.93
CA THR A 65 -6.04 2.02 6.38
C THR A 65 -7.07 2.97 5.80
N TYR A 66 -8.09 2.40 5.17
CA TYR A 66 -9.19 3.17 4.61
C TYR A 66 -10.11 3.66 5.74
N LYS A 67 -10.32 4.98 5.76
CA LYS A 67 -11.26 5.65 6.66
C LYS A 67 -12.25 6.43 5.81
N GLU A 68 -13.54 6.17 6.02
CA GLU A 68 -14.61 6.86 5.30
C GLU A 68 -14.49 8.39 5.49
N GLY A 69 -14.59 9.14 4.38
CA GLY A 69 -14.38 10.60 4.35
C GLY A 69 -12.91 11.05 4.27
N TRP A 70 -11.95 10.27 4.77
CA TRP A 70 -10.52 10.61 4.76
C TRP A 70 -9.75 9.89 3.64
N GLY A 71 -10.30 8.79 3.13
CA GLY A 71 -9.62 7.91 2.19
C GLY A 71 -8.59 7.02 2.88
N CYS A 72 -7.52 6.66 2.17
CA CYS A 72 -6.47 5.80 2.69
C CYS A 72 -5.39 6.60 3.43
N VAL A 73 -5.29 6.35 4.73
CA VAL A 73 -4.37 7.03 5.64
C VAL A 73 -3.24 6.09 6.01
N LEU A 74 -1.99 6.55 5.88
CA LEU A 74 -0.82 5.78 6.29
C LEU A 74 -0.71 5.68 7.80
N GLU A 75 -0.25 4.54 8.29
CA GLU A 75 0.21 4.40 9.66
C GLU A 75 1.47 5.25 9.90
N PRO A 76 1.72 5.70 11.14
CA PRO A 76 2.96 6.39 11.50
C PRO A 76 4.18 5.54 11.15
N TRP A 77 5.28 6.21 10.79
CA TRP A 77 6.57 5.55 10.55
C TRP A 77 7.30 5.38 11.89
N ASP A 78 7.75 4.16 12.19
CA ASP A 78 8.68 3.86 13.29
C ASP A 78 10.16 4.03 12.87
#